data_AF-A0A3D3PCL8-F1
#
_entry.id   AF-A0A3D3PCL8-F1
#
_cell.length_a   1.000
_cell.length_b   1.000
_cell.length_c   1.000
_cell.angle_alpha   90.00
_cell.angle_beta   90.00
_cell.angle_gamma   90.00
#
_symmetry.space_group_name_H-M   'P 1'
#
loop_
_entity.id
_entity.type
_entity.pdbx_description
1 polymer ?
#
loop_
_entity_poly.entity_id
_entity_poly.type
_entity_poly.pdbx_seq_one_letter_code
_entity_poly.pdbx_strand_id
1 'polypeptide(L)'
;MGDKTYDLPIITGTENENAIDISKLRDLSGYITLDTGYKNTGSTKSAITFLDGEKGILKYRGYNIEELAEKSSFLEVAYLLIYGQLPSKKELDDFQFQISRHTLVHEDMKKF
;
A
#
# COMPACT_ATOMS: atom_id res chain seq x y z
N MET A 1 28.06 -14.20 -7.99
CA MET A 1 27.35 -14.99 -9.03
C MET A 1 28.42 -15.62 -9.92
N GLY A 2 28.56 -16.94 -9.84
CA GLY A 2 29.84 -17.59 -10.21
C GLY A 2 30.97 -17.02 -9.34
N ASP A 3 32.11 -16.70 -9.97
CA ASP A 3 33.30 -16.15 -9.30
C ASP A 3 33.29 -14.61 -9.12
N LYS A 4 32.20 -13.92 -9.52
CA LYS A 4 32.09 -12.46 -9.46
C LYS A 4 31.22 -11.99 -8.29
N THR A 5 31.66 -10.96 -7.58
CA THR A 5 30.90 -10.29 -6.51
C THR A 5 30.25 -9.02 -7.04
N TYR A 6 29.02 -8.74 -6.59
CA TYR A 6 28.28 -7.53 -6.93
C TYR A 6 27.73 -6.92 -5.64
N ASP A 7 27.88 -5.62 -5.48
CA ASP A 7 27.27 -4.87 -4.39
C ASP A 7 25.90 -4.36 -4.83
N LEU A 8 24.86 -4.78 -4.11
CA LEU A 8 23.49 -4.36 -4.36
C LEU A 8 23.02 -3.47 -3.19
N PRO A 9 22.42 -2.30 -3.47
CA PRO A 9 21.93 -1.42 -2.42
C PRO A 9 20.83 -2.07 -1.57
N ILE A 10 20.79 -1.72 -0.30
CA ILE A 10 19.68 -2.03 0.60
C ILE A 10 18.77 -0.81 0.70
N ILE A 11 17.47 -1.04 0.56
CA ILE A 11 16.42 -0.06 0.82
C ILE A 11 15.72 -0.48 2.12
N THR A 12 15.73 0.39 3.12
CA THR A 12 15.05 0.16 4.40
C THR A 12 13.73 0.92 4.44
N GLY A 13 12.66 0.20 4.78
CA GLY A 13 11.30 0.72 4.98
C GLY A 13 11.12 1.41 6.33
N THR A 14 9.96 2.04 6.51
CA THR A 14 9.63 2.78 7.75
C THR A 14 9.40 1.86 8.95
N GLU A 15 9.12 0.57 8.73
CA GLU A 15 8.95 -0.42 9.78
C GLU A 15 10.18 -1.35 9.87
N ASN A 16 11.35 -0.88 9.38
CA ASN A 16 12.65 -1.57 9.36
C ASN A 16 12.69 -2.82 8.45
N GLU A 17 11.82 -2.91 7.45
CA GLU A 17 11.90 -3.97 6.45
C GLU A 17 13.04 -3.65 5.47
N ASN A 18 13.82 -4.66 5.10
CA ASN A 18 14.92 -4.48 4.16
C ASN A 18 14.61 -5.12 2.81
N ALA A 19 14.77 -4.35 1.74
CA ALA A 19 14.69 -4.82 0.36
C ALA A 19 16.05 -4.66 -0.32
N ILE A 20 16.40 -5.63 -1.17
CA ILE A 20 17.60 -5.56 -2.00
C ILE A 20 17.20 -4.94 -3.35
N ASP A 21 17.83 -3.82 -3.71
CA ASP A 21 17.58 -3.18 -5.00
C ASP A 21 18.29 -3.94 -6.13
N ILE A 22 17.50 -4.69 -6.89
CA ILE A 22 17.95 -5.46 -8.06
C ILE A 22 17.72 -4.74 -9.39
N SER A 23 17.40 -3.43 -9.38
CA SER A 23 17.09 -2.68 -10.61
C SER A 23 18.19 -2.73 -11.67
N LYS A 24 19.46 -2.82 -11.25
CA LYS A 24 20.63 -2.91 -12.13
C LYS A 24 21.17 -4.34 -12.30
N LEU A 25 20.51 -5.34 -11.72
CA LEU A 25 21.04 -6.71 -11.65
C LEU A 25 21.36 -7.27 -13.04
N ARG A 26 20.45 -7.11 -14.00
CA ARG A 26 20.62 -7.63 -15.36
C ARG A 26 21.77 -6.94 -16.09
N ASP A 27 21.89 -5.63 -15.96
CA ASP A 27 22.95 -4.85 -16.61
C ASP A 27 24.33 -5.20 -16.04
N LEU A 28 24.40 -5.44 -14.73
CA LEU A 28 25.66 -5.77 -14.05
C LEU A 28 26.11 -7.21 -14.28
N SER A 29 25.16 -8.15 -14.32
CA SER A 29 25.48 -9.59 -14.19
C SER A 29 24.99 -10.46 -15.35
N GLY A 30 24.07 -9.97 -16.18
CA GLY A 30 23.36 -10.75 -17.21
C GLY A 30 22.25 -11.66 -16.66
N TYR A 31 22.09 -11.77 -15.34
CA TYR A 31 21.08 -12.60 -14.70
C TYR A 31 19.77 -11.85 -14.45
N ILE A 32 18.69 -12.62 -14.31
CA ILE A 32 17.39 -12.17 -13.79
C ILE A 32 17.06 -12.96 -12.53
N THR A 33 16.13 -12.45 -11.72
CA THR A 33 15.54 -13.24 -10.63
C THR A 33 14.43 -14.13 -11.18
N LEU A 34 14.26 -15.30 -10.57
CA LEU A 34 13.13 -16.20 -10.81
C LEU A 34 12.35 -16.32 -9.51
N ASP A 35 11.20 -15.67 -9.43
CA ASP A 35 10.34 -15.63 -8.24
C ASP A 35 8.88 -15.88 -8.63
N THR A 36 8.52 -17.14 -8.80
CA THR A 36 7.17 -17.55 -9.21
C THR A 36 6.14 -17.10 -8.18
N GLY A 37 5.27 -16.18 -8.58
CA GLY A 37 4.23 -15.63 -7.69
C GLY A 37 4.68 -14.44 -6.85
N TYR A 38 5.87 -13.86 -7.11
CA TYR A 38 6.34 -12.61 -6.51
C TYR A 38 6.45 -12.61 -4.97
N LYS A 39 6.60 -13.78 -4.34
CA LYS A 39 6.63 -13.90 -2.87
C LYS A 39 7.82 -13.22 -2.23
N ASN A 40 8.92 -13.07 -2.98
CA ASN A 40 10.18 -12.50 -2.51
C ASN A 40 10.47 -11.13 -3.16
N THR A 41 9.56 -10.64 -4.00
CA THR A 41 9.77 -9.43 -4.81
C THR A 41 8.91 -8.28 -4.34
N GLY A 42 9.53 -7.29 -3.70
CA GLY A 42 8.91 -5.99 -3.43
C GLY A 42 8.78 -5.18 -4.72
N SER A 43 7.60 -5.17 -5.34
CA SER A 43 7.38 -4.53 -6.65
C SER A 43 7.20 -3.01 -6.58
N THR A 44 6.84 -2.47 -5.42
CA THR A 44 6.59 -1.04 -5.25
C THR A 44 6.88 -0.58 -3.83
N LYS A 45 7.15 0.73 -3.67
CA LYS A 45 7.15 1.39 -2.37
C LYS A 45 5.74 1.91 -2.09
N SER A 46 5.19 1.59 -0.93
CA SER A 46 3.87 2.04 -0.53
C SER A 46 3.90 2.59 0.88
N ALA A 47 3.11 3.63 1.12
CA ALA A 47 2.87 4.20 2.44
C ALA A 47 1.39 4.05 2.85
N ILE A 48 0.68 3.06 2.28
CA ILE A 48 -0.76 2.86 2.49
C ILE A 48 -1.02 1.86 3.61
N THR A 49 -0.47 0.66 3.49
CA THR A 49 -0.73 -0.44 4.42
C THR A 49 0.58 -1.12 4.79
N PHE A 50 0.71 -1.47 6.07
CA PHE A 50 1.76 -2.35 6.57
C PHE A 50 1.13 -3.62 7.16
N LEU A 51 1.74 -4.77 6.88
CA LEU A 51 1.30 -6.07 7.35
C LEU A 51 2.50 -6.87 7.84
N ASP A 52 2.44 -7.34 9.09
CA ASP A 52 3.35 -8.35 9.63
C ASP A 52 2.50 -9.55 10.07
N GLY A 53 2.45 -10.57 9.22
CA GLY A 53 1.64 -11.77 9.46
C GLY A 53 2.15 -12.63 10.61
N GLU A 54 3.44 -12.56 10.95
CA GLU A 54 4.01 -13.33 12.06
C GLU A 54 3.61 -12.74 13.41
N LYS A 55 3.59 -11.41 13.49
CA LYS A 55 3.13 -10.68 14.69
C LYS A 55 1.63 -10.40 14.71
N GLY A 56 0.91 -10.69 13.62
CA GLY A 56 -0.51 -10.39 13.47
C GLY A 56 -0.80 -8.89 13.42
N ILE A 57 0.12 -8.07 12.89
CA ILE A 57 -0.02 -6.61 12.83
C ILE A 57 -0.55 -6.22 11.46
N LEU A 58 -1.62 -5.42 11.43
CA LEU A 58 -2.12 -4.75 10.23
C LEU A 58 -2.32 -3.26 10.54
N LYS A 59 -1.70 -2.39 9.75
CA LYS A 59 -1.82 -0.94 9.89
C LYS A 59 -2.26 -0.28 8.60
N TYR A 60 -3.17 0.69 8.68
CA TYR A 60 -3.48 1.61 7.57
C TYR A 60 -2.95 3.00 7.89
N ARG A 61 -2.09 3.53 7.02
CA ARG A 61 -1.40 4.83 7.21
C ARG A 61 -0.76 4.99 8.59
N GLY A 62 -0.28 3.88 9.17
CA GLY A 62 0.34 3.83 10.50
C GLY A 62 -0.61 3.58 11.67
N TYR A 63 -1.93 3.66 11.48
CA TYR A 63 -2.92 3.32 12.51
C TYR A 63 -3.18 1.82 12.55
N ASN A 64 -3.21 1.24 13.75
CA ASN A 64 -3.59 -0.16 13.94
C ASN A 64 -5.03 -0.41 13.47
N ILE A 65 -5.28 -1.55 12.82
CA ILE A 65 -6.59 -1.85 12.25
C ILE A 65 -7.68 -1.95 13.31
N GLU A 66 -7.35 -2.42 14.52
CA GLU A 66 -8.28 -2.55 15.65
C GLU A 66 -8.78 -1.18 16.09
N GLU A 67 -7.88 -0.19 16.14
CA GLU A 67 -8.24 1.18 16.51
C GLU A 67 -9.18 1.81 15.48
N LEU A 68 -8.90 1.61 14.19
CA LEU A 68 -9.78 2.10 13.12
C LEU A 68 -11.14 1.40 13.16
N ALA A 69 -11.18 0.10 13.42
CA ALA A 69 -12.42 -0.67 13.50
C ALA A 69 -13.30 -0.23 14.69
N GLU A 70 -12.70 0.10 15.83
CA GLU A 70 -13.44 0.51 17.03
C GLU A 70 -13.87 1.98 17.00
N LYS A 71 -13.04 2.87 16.42
CA LYS A 71 -13.19 4.32 16.60
C LYS A 71 -13.51 5.09 15.32
N SER A 72 -13.44 4.47 14.14
CA SER A 72 -13.65 5.16 12.86
C SER A 72 -14.79 4.55 12.06
N SER A 73 -15.41 5.36 11.22
CA SER A 73 -16.37 4.91 10.22
C SER A 73 -15.68 4.48 8.92
N PHE A 74 -16.39 3.71 8.08
CA PHE A 74 -15.90 3.32 6.76
C PHE A 74 -15.45 4.52 5.91
N LEU A 75 -16.19 5.63 5.95
CA LEU A 75 -15.86 6.82 5.15
C LEU A 75 -14.62 7.55 5.65
N GLU A 76 -14.38 7.57 6.96
CA GLU A 76 -13.12 8.10 7.52
C GLU A 76 -11.92 7.24 7.11
N VAL A 77 -12.07 5.91 7.14
CA VAL A 77 -11.02 4.99 6.67
C VAL A 77 -10.80 5.11 5.17
N ALA A 78 -11.85 5.26 4.37
CA ALA A 78 -11.73 5.50 2.93
C ALA A 78 -10.98 6.81 2.64
N TYR A 79 -11.33 7.89 3.36
CA TYR A 79 -10.62 9.16 3.28
C TYR A 79 -9.14 9.00 3.66
N LEU A 80 -8.85 8.32 4.78
CA LEU A 80 -7.49 8.03 5.25
C LEU A 80 -6.67 7.30 4.18
N LEU A 81 -7.23 6.27 3.54
CA LEU A 81 -6.52 5.51 2.52
C LEU A 81 -6.21 6.35 1.28
N ILE A 82 -7.14 7.21 0.85
CA ILE A 82 -6.97 8.08 -0.33
C ILE A 82 -5.99 9.22 -0.03
N TYR A 83 -6.20 9.96 1.05
CA TYR A 83 -5.52 11.23 1.33
C TYR A 83 -4.35 11.11 2.31
N GLY A 84 -4.19 9.97 2.98
CA GLY A 84 -3.06 9.70 3.87
C GLY A 84 -3.22 10.16 5.32
N GLN A 85 -4.31 10.84 5.66
CA GLN A 85 -4.60 11.32 7.01
C GLN A 85 -6.09 11.21 7.34
N LEU A 86 -6.44 11.11 8.62
CA LEU A 86 -7.84 11.15 9.05
C LEU A 86 -8.45 12.53 8.76
N PRO A 87 -9.72 12.59 8.30
CA PRO A 87 -10.36 13.86 8.00
C PRO A 87 -10.69 14.63 9.28
N SER A 88 -10.62 15.95 9.21
CA SER A 88 -11.34 16.81 10.15
C SER A 88 -12.86 16.68 9.94
N LYS A 89 -13.65 17.13 10.92
CA LYS A 89 -15.12 17.10 10.82
C LYS A 89 -15.64 17.74 9.52
N LYS A 90 -15.09 18.89 9.14
CA LYS A 90 -15.50 19.60 7.92
C LYS A 90 -15.15 18.79 6.66
N GLU A 91 -13.93 18.24 6.59
CA GLU A 91 -13.51 17.41 5.45
C GLU A 91 -14.36 16.15 5.33
N LEU A 92 -14.74 15.55 6.46
CA LEU A 92 -15.61 14.39 6.49
C LEU A 92 -17.03 14.73 5.99
N ASP A 93 -17.60 15.83 6.47
CA ASP A 93 -18.93 16.30 6.03
C ASP A 93 -18.94 16.58 4.52
N ASP A 94 -17.90 17.27 4.01
CA ASP A 94 -17.74 17.55 2.58
C ASP A 94 -17.56 16.26 1.77
N PHE A 95 -16.75 15.31 2.26
CA PHE A 95 -16.52 14.03 1.59
C PHE A 95 -17.79 13.17 1.52
N GLN A 96 -18.56 13.13 2.61
CA GLN A 96 -19.87 12.47 2.65
C GLN A 96 -20.85 13.09 1.64
N PHE A 97 -20.89 14.42 1.57
CA PHE A 97 -21.72 15.13 0.60
C PHE A 97 -21.33 14.82 -0.84
N GLN A 98 -20.02 14.80 -1.15
CA GLN A 98 -19.55 14.46 -2.49
C GLN A 98 -19.86 13.02 -2.87
N ILE A 99 -19.63 12.05 -1.97
CA ILE A 99 -19.95 10.65 -2.25
C ILE A 99 -21.44 10.47 -2.48
N SER A 100 -22.28 10.99 -1.59
CA SER A 100 -23.75 10.83 -1.68
C SER A 100 -24.30 11.37 -3.00
N ARG A 101 -23.80 12.51 -3.48
CA ARG A 101 -24.19 13.10 -4.78
C ARG A 101 -23.79 12.29 -6.00
N HIS A 102 -22.72 11.51 -5.91
CA HIS A 102 -22.20 10.72 -7.03
C HIS A 102 -22.56 9.24 -6.92
N THR A 103 -23.50 8.87 -6.03
CA THR A 103 -24.01 7.49 -5.94
C THR A 103 -24.93 7.11 -7.10
N LEU A 104 -25.57 8.08 -7.76
CA LEU A 104 -26.46 7.84 -8.89
C LEU A 104 -25.64 7.48 -10.13
N VAL A 105 -25.78 6.25 -10.58
CA VAL A 105 -25.21 5.79 -11.85
C VAL A 105 -26.15 6.20 -12.98
N HIS A 106 -25.58 6.66 -14.10
CA HIS A 106 -26.35 7.01 -15.30
C HIS A 106 -27.21 5.83 -15.76
N GLU A 107 -28.49 6.08 -16.09
CA GLU A 107 -29.49 5.04 -16.38
C GLU A 107 -29.09 4.06 -17.49
N ASP A 108 -28.29 4.49 -18.47
CA ASP A 108 -27.79 3.63 -19.55
C ASP A 108 -26.84 2.54 -19.05
N MET A 109 -26.16 2.74 -17.91
CA MET A 109 -25.32 1.71 -17.28
C MET A 109 -26.15 0.62 -16.59
N LYS A 110 -27.43 0.87 -16.27
CA LYS A 110 -28.31 -0.14 -15.65
C LYS A 110 -28.87 -1.15 -16.65
N LYS A 111 -28.73 -0.88 -17.96
CA LYS A 111 -29.29 -1.71 -19.04
C LYS A 111 -28.31 -2.76 -19.57
N PHE A 112 -27.12 -2.89 -18.99
CA PHE A 112 -26.10 -3.87 -19.36
C PHE A 112 -25.95 -4.98 -18.32
#